data_AF-A0A5E4QDF1-F1
#
_entry.id   AF-A0A5E4QDF1-F1
#
_cell.length_a   1.000
_cell.length_b   1.000
_cell.length_c   1.000
_cell.angle_alpha   90.00
_cell.angle_beta   90.00
_cell.angle_gamma   90.00
#
_symmetry.space_group_name_H-M   'P 1'
#
loop_
_entity.id
_entity.type
_entity.pdbx_description
1 polymer ?
#
loop_
_entity_poly.entity_id
_entity_poly.type
_entity_poly.pdbx_seq_one_letter_code
_entity_poly.pdbx_strand_id
1 'polypeptide(L)' 'MFNFPQSCQVELVNAKEHKYFLAILQDSTVDRAHRTLAAFVLAGIVDNYPPGQEAALQVSEPRPHRTTAGR' A
#
# COMPACT_ATOMS: atom_id res chain seq x y z
N MET A 1 13.75 14.80 -2.12
CA MET A 1 12.98 13.55 -2.33
C MET A 1 12.07 13.78 -3.52
N PHE A 2 11.88 12.79 -4.40
CA PHE A 2 11.04 12.92 -5.60
C PHE A 2 9.69 13.59 -5.24
N ASN A 3 9.26 14.59 -6.00
CA ASN A 3 7.98 15.25 -5.78
C ASN A 3 6.87 14.32 -6.31
N PHE A 4 6.37 13.43 -5.45
CA PHE A 4 5.23 12.57 -5.77
C PHE A 4 3.96 13.44 -5.62
N PRO A 5 3.22 13.72 -6.71
CA PRO A 5 2.09 14.63 -6.62
C PRO A 5 1.03 14.08 -5.68
N GLN A 6 0.47 14.93 -4.81
CA GLN A 6 -0.55 14.52 -3.86
C GLN A 6 -1.78 13.92 -4.57
N SER A 7 -2.13 14.41 -5.76
CA SER A 7 -3.20 13.83 -6.58
C SER A 7 -2.93 12.37 -6.93
N CYS A 8 -1.69 12.02 -7.28
CA CYS A 8 -1.31 10.64 -7.59
C CYS A 8 -1.40 9.74 -6.35
N GLN A 9 -1.01 10.24 -5.16
CA GLN A 9 -1.17 9.48 -3.92
C GLN A 9 -2.64 9.15 -3.67
N VAL A 10 -3.51 10.15 -3.79
CA VAL A 10 -4.97 10.00 -3.60
C VAL A 10 -5.55 9.01 -4.59
N GLU A 11 -5.21 9.12 -5.88
CA GLU A 11 -5.69 8.22 -6.93
C GLU A 11 -5.26 6.77 -6.69
N LEU A 12 -3.97 6.54 -6.38
CA LEU A 12 -3.44 5.19 -6.13
C LEU A 12 -4.04 4.54 -4.87
N VAL A 13 -4.31 5.32 -3.83
CA VAL A 13 -4.95 4.79 -2.61
C VAL A 13 -6.43 4.48 -2.87
N ASN A 14 -7.16 5.38 -3.53
CA ASN A 14 -8.57 5.19 -3.85
C ASN A 14 -8.80 4.01 -4.82
N ALA A 15 -7.95 3.86 -5.82
CA ALA A 15 -7.97 2.74 -6.75
C ALA A 15 -7.45 1.42 -6.14
N LYS A 16 -6.92 1.46 -4.90
CA LYS A 16 -6.31 0.32 -4.19
C LYS A 16 -5.07 -0.25 -4.87
N GLU A 17 -4.41 0.53 -5.72
CA GLU A 17 -3.20 0.15 -6.45
C GLU A 17 -1.99 -0.07 -5.52
N HIS A 18 -1.99 0.53 -4.32
CA HIS A 18 -1.00 0.22 -3.27
C HIS A 18 -0.88 -1.29 -2.98
N LYS A 19 -1.96 -2.06 -3.17
CA LYS A 19 -1.96 -3.52 -2.98
C LYS A 19 -1.14 -4.26 -4.03
N TYR A 20 -1.10 -3.75 -5.27
CA TYR A 20 -0.31 -4.33 -6.34
C TYR A 20 1.19 -4.25 -6.00
N PHE A 21 1.65 -3.08 -5.58
CA PHE A 21 3.05 -2.89 -5.20
C PHE A 21 3.42 -3.72 -3.96
N LEU A 22 2.51 -3.86 -2.99
CA LEU A 22 2.73 -4.76 -1.84
C LEU A 22 2.82 -6.23 -2.26
N ALA A 23 1.99 -6.68 -3.19
CA ALA A 23 2.06 -8.04 -3.72
C ALA A 23 3.41 -8.32 -4.41
N ILE A 24 3.92 -7.36 -5.19
CA ILE A 24 5.27 -7.45 -5.81
C ILE A 24 6.35 -7.60 -4.74
N LEU A 25 6.28 -6.84 -3.65
CA LEU A 25 7.29 -6.93 -2.59
C LEU A 25 7.30 -8.28 -1.88
N GLN A 26 6.14 -8.93 -1.77
CA GLN A 26 5.99 -10.25 -1.15
C GLN A 26 6.36 -11.40 -2.11
N ASP A 27 6.37 -11.16 -3.42
CA ASP A 27 6.69 -12.17 -4.41
C ASP A 27 8.21 -12.35 -4.58
N SER A 28 8.73 -13.46 -4.05
CA SER A 28 10.15 -13.82 -4.14
C SER A 28 10.61 -14.18 -5.56
N THR A 29 9.69 -14.44 -6.48
CA THR A 29 9.99 -14.74 -7.89
C THR A 29 10.24 -13.48 -8.72
N VAL A 30 9.81 -12.32 -8.24
CA VAL A 30 10.06 -11.03 -8.89
C VAL A 30 11.50 -10.57 -8.64
N ASP A 31 12.14 -10.12 -9.71
CA ASP A 31 13.53 -9.63 -9.67
C ASP A 31 13.71 -8.48 -8.66
N ARG A 32 14.92 -8.39 -8.08
CA ARG A 32 15.26 -7.39 -7.07
C ARG A 32 15.08 -5.96 -7.58
N ALA A 33 15.38 -5.68 -8.84
CA ALA A 33 15.22 -4.34 -9.41
C ALA A 33 13.74 -3.95 -9.43
N HIS A 34 12.86 -4.86 -9.87
CA HIS A 34 11.41 -4.63 -9.89
C HIS A 34 10.83 -4.46 -8.48
N ARG A 35 11.28 -5.25 -7.50
CA ARG A 35 10.88 -5.06 -6.09
C ARG A 35 11.37 -3.74 -5.52
N THR A 36 12.57 -3.30 -5.88
CA THR A 36 13.10 -2.00 -5.44
C THR A 36 12.26 -0.84 -5.99
N LEU A 37 11.84 -0.92 -7.26
CA LEU A 37 10.93 0.05 -7.86
C LEU A 37 9.55 0.06 -7.18
N ALA A 38 8.99 -1.11 -6.88
CA ALA A 38 7.73 -1.21 -6.13
C ALA A 38 7.83 -0.59 -4.74
N ALA A 39 8.94 -0.82 -4.02
CA ALA A 39 9.21 -0.18 -2.73
C ALA A 39 9.31 1.34 -2.86
N PHE A 40 9.95 1.83 -3.92
CA PHE A 40 10.06 3.26 -4.19
C PHE A 40 8.70 3.92 -4.44
N VAL A 41 7.83 3.28 -5.23
CA VAL A 41 6.46 3.77 -5.46
C VAL A 41 5.66 3.77 -4.16
N LEU A 42 5.76 2.70 -3.35
CA LEU A 42 5.11 2.64 -2.04
C LEU A 42 5.60 3.74 -1.09
N ALA A 43 6.90 4.02 -1.08
CA ALA A 43 7.46 5.13 -0.31
C ALA A 43 6.84 6.47 -0.72
N GLY A 44 6.65 6.70 -2.03
CA GLY A 44 5.95 7.88 -2.55
C GLY A 44 4.47 7.94 -2.17
N ILE A 45 3.77 6.80 -2.14
CA ILE A 45 2.36 6.73 -1.71
C ILE A 45 2.19 7.14 -0.24
N VAL A 46 3.13 6.76 0.64
CA VAL A 46 3.01 7.02 2.09
C VAL A 46 3.67 8.31 2.56
N ASP A 47 4.45 8.97 1.69
CA ASP A 47 5.22 10.17 2.02
C ASP A 47 4.28 11.34 2.39
N ASN A 48 4.34 11.75 3.66
CA ASN A 48 3.51 12.82 4.23
C ASN A 48 2.00 12.72 3.91
N TYR A 49 1.48 11.50 3.70
CA TYR A 49 0.09 11.23 3.33
C TYR A 49 -0.55 10.18 4.25
N PRO A 50 -1.26 10.59 5.32
CA PRO A 50 -1.80 9.67 6.33
C PRO A 50 -2.74 8.58 5.77
N PRO A 51 -3.67 8.85 4.83
CA PRO A 51 -4.51 7.80 4.25
C PRO A 51 -3.70 6.72 3.51
N GLY A 52 -2.57 7.10 2.89
CA GLY A 52 -1.65 6.15 2.27
C GLY A 52 -0.91 5.28 3.29
N GLN A 53 -0.50 5.88 4.41
CA GLN A 53 0.11 5.15 5.53
C GLN A 53 -0.85 4.13 6.13
N GLU A 54 -2.09 4.55 6.42
CA GLU A 54 -3.14 3.66 6.92
C GLU A 54 -3.45 2.53 5.93
N ALA A 55 -3.58 2.84 4.64
CA ALA A 55 -3.83 1.84 3.60
C ALA A 55 -2.71 0.79 3.49
N ALA A 56 -1.45 1.21 3.64
CA ALA A 56 -0.30 0.30 3.65
C ALA A 56 -0.27 -0.58 4.91
N LEU A 57 -0.64 -0.04 6.08
CA LEU A 57 -0.66 -0.76 7.36
C LEU A 57 -1.83 -1.76 7.46
N GLN A 58 -3.01 -1.43 6.93
CA GLN A 58 -4.19 -2.31 6.96
C GLN A 58 -4.00 -3.64 6.21
N VAL A 59 -2.95 -3.77 5.39
CA VAL A 59 -2.57 -5.07 4.79
C VAL A 59 -1.97 -6.03 5.83
N SER A 60 -1.37 -5.50 6.89
CA SER A 60 -0.79 -6.31 7.98
C SER A 60 -1.75 -6.63 9.12
N GLU A 61 -2.91 -5.97 9.21
CA GLU A 61 -3.93 -6.32 10.21
C GLU A 61 -4.80 -7.48 9.72
N PRO A 62 -4.87 -8.61 10.46
CA PRO A 62 -5.86 -9.62 10.18
C PRO A 62 -7.24 -8.99 10.38
N ARG A 63 -8.07 -9.00 9.33
CA ARG A 63 -9.45 -8.53 9.39
C ARG A 63 -10.09 -9.05 10.68
N PRO A 64 -10.58 -8.19 11.59
CA PRO A 64 -11.30 -8.69 12.75
C PRO A 64 -12.48 -9.50 12.25
N HIS A 65 -12.51 -10.78 12.64
CA HIS A 65 -13.62 -11.66 12.38
C HIS A 65 -14.88 -10.94 12.88
N ARG A 66 -15.82 -10.71 11.97
CA ARG A 66 -17.12 -10.11 12.22
C ARG A 66 -17.85 -11.00 13.24
N THR A 67 -17.67 -10.74 14.54
CA THR A 67 -18.50 -11.32 15.58
C THR A 67 -19.84 -10.61 15.48
N THR A 68 -20.78 -11.24 14.77
CA THR A 68 -22.18 -10.83 14.79
C THR A 68 -22.67 -10.95 16.23
N ALA A 69 -23.15 -9.82 16.73
CA ALA A 69 -23.73 -9.61 18.05
C ALA A 69 -24.78 -10.66 18.41
N GLY A 70 -24.84 -10.97 19.70
CA GLY A 70 -25.84 -11.82 20.31
C GLY A 70 -27.27 -11.33 20.05
N ARG A 71 -28.17 -12.31 20.02
CA ARG A 71 -29.61 -12.17 20.16
C ARG A 71 -30.06 -13.09 21.28
#